data_AF-A0A838JHX9-F1
#
_entry.id   AF-A0A838JHX9-F1
#
_cell.length_a   1.000
_cell.length_b   1.000
_cell.length_c   1.000
_cell.angle_alpha   90.00
_cell.angle_beta   90.00
_cell.angle_gamma   90.00
#
_symmetry.space_group_name_H-M   'P 1'
#
loop_
_entity.id
_entity.type
_entity.pdbx_description
1 polymer ?
#
loop_
_entity_poly.entity_id
_entity_poly.type
_entity_poly.pdbx_seq_one_letter_code
_entity_poly.pdbx_strand_id
1 'polypeptide(L)'
;MSQQAVSPEHSPFVLTLPNGEAVNPWTVLVSIMLGFFMSLLDATITNIALTTIQTSLKTDLTTVSWVINAYLIAFAGLLITMGRFADQFGRKRVFMIGMITFSVSSLLCALAPTIGLLIVFRVLQGVGAAALN
;
A
#
# COMPACT_ATOMS: atom_id res chain seq x y z
N MET A 1 19.22 34.70 41.96
CA MET A 1 18.91 33.27 42.11
C MET A 1 17.51 33.04 41.55
N SER A 2 17.29 32.94 40.24
CA SER A 2 17.58 31.81 39.33
C SER A 2 16.82 30.52 39.68
N GLN A 3 15.51 30.48 39.35
CA GLN A 3 14.82 29.22 39.04
C GLN A 3 13.44 29.50 38.40
N GLN A 4 13.47 29.81 37.11
CA GLN A 4 12.31 29.61 36.24
C GLN A 4 12.56 28.26 35.57
N ALA A 5 11.97 27.21 36.14
CA ALA A 5 12.01 25.87 35.56
C ALA A 5 11.26 25.93 34.22
N VAL A 6 12.03 25.91 33.13
CA VAL A 6 11.51 25.63 31.80
C VAL A 6 11.09 24.15 31.82
N SER A 7 9.82 23.91 32.15
CA SER A 7 9.19 22.62 31.88
C SER A 7 9.23 22.39 30.37
N PRO A 8 9.77 21.27 29.88
CA PRO A 8 9.66 20.95 28.47
C PRO A 8 8.19 20.61 28.21
N GLU A 9 7.43 21.54 27.63
CA GLU A 9 6.17 21.21 26.98
C GLU A 9 6.48 20.27 25.80
N HIS A 10 6.59 18.97 26.09
CA HIS A 10 6.18 17.96 25.12
C HIS A 10 4.67 18.04 25.06
N SER A 11 4.15 19.05 24.35
CA SER A 11 2.75 19.04 23.94
C SER A 11 2.56 17.68 23.26
N PRO A 12 1.73 16.75 23.78
CA PRO A 12 1.41 15.58 22.99
C PRO A 12 0.91 16.16 21.67
N PHE A 13 1.56 15.80 20.57
CA PHE A 13 1.02 16.11 19.26
C PHE A 13 -0.40 15.53 19.32
N VAL A 14 -1.43 16.37 19.32
CA VAL A 14 -2.83 15.95 19.33
C VAL A 14 -3.36 16.42 17.98
N LEU A 15 -3.63 15.45 17.11
CA LEU A 15 -4.18 15.74 15.79
C LEU A 15 -5.69 15.94 15.95
N THR A 16 -6.12 17.19 16.09
CA THR A 16 -7.55 17.54 16.19
C THR A 16 -8.21 17.39 14.82
N LEU A 17 -9.08 16.39 14.66
CA LEU A 17 -9.84 16.22 13.42
C LEU A 17 -10.94 17.30 13.31
N PRO A 18 -11.47 17.58 12.10
CA PRO A 18 -12.54 18.57 11.88
C PRO A 18 -13.80 18.38 12.74
N ASN A 19 -13.97 17.18 13.34
CA ASN A 19 -15.12 16.81 14.16
C ASN A 19 -14.85 16.94 15.69
N GLY A 20 -13.71 17.48 16.11
CA GLY A 20 -13.40 17.71 17.53
C GLY A 20 -12.98 16.46 18.32
N GLU A 21 -12.90 15.28 17.69
CA GLU A 21 -12.36 14.08 18.32
C GLU A 21 -10.82 14.16 18.39
N ALA A 22 -10.29 14.07 19.61
CA ALA A 22 -8.87 13.92 19.86
C ALA A 22 -8.45 12.47 19.61
N VAL A 23 -7.94 12.19 18.41
CA VAL A 23 -7.31 10.90 18.10
C VAL A 23 -5.84 10.96 18.45
N ASN A 24 -5.35 9.92 19.13
CA ASN A 24 -3.93 9.80 19.42
C ASN A 24 -3.15 9.63 18.10
N PRO A 25 -2.30 10.58 17.69
CA PRO A 25 -1.62 10.49 16.40
C PRO A 25 -0.61 9.35 16.34
N TRP A 26 -0.17 8.83 17.48
CA TRP A 26 0.61 7.60 17.51
C TRP A 26 -0.18 6.41 16.96
N THR A 27 -1.48 6.32 17.26
CA THR A 27 -2.35 5.27 16.71
C THR A 27 -2.53 5.42 15.20
N VAL A 28 -2.72 6.66 14.72
CA VAL A 28 -2.82 6.96 13.29
C VAL A 28 -1.52 6.60 12.57
N LEU A 29 -0.38 7.00 13.14
CA LEU A 29 0.95 6.70 12.60
C LEU A 29 1.18 5.19 12.51
N VAL A 30 0.87 4.45 13.58
CA VAL A 30 1.00 2.98 13.61
C VAL A 30 0.11 2.32 12.56
N SER A 31 -1.15 2.77 12.38
CA SER A 31 -2.03 2.24 11.34
C SER A 31 -1.50 2.47 9.92
N ILE A 32 -0.96 3.67 9.63
CA ILE A 32 -0.36 3.98 8.32
C ILE A 32 0.90 3.15 8.10
N MET A 33 1.77 3.07 9.11
CA MET A 33 3.00 2.27 9.06
C MET A 33 2.71 0.79 8.83
N LEU A 34 1.68 0.24 9.50
CA LEU A 34 1.25 -1.14 9.30
C LEU A 34 0.73 -1.40 7.88
N GLY A 35 -0.10 -0.49 7.34
CA GLY A 35 -0.59 -0.58 5.97
C GLY A 35 0.55 -0.52 4.94
N PHE A 36 1.47 0.41 5.12
CA PHE A 36 2.65 0.55 4.25
C PHE A 36 3.56 -0.68 4.34
N PHE A 37 3.82 -1.17 5.55
CA PHE A 37 4.63 -2.37 5.79
C PHE A 37 4.03 -3.61 5.11
N MET A 38 2.72 -3.83 5.24
CA MET A 38 2.03 -4.93 4.55
C MET A 38 2.14 -4.80 3.03
N SER A 39 2.04 -3.58 2.49
CA SER A 39 2.20 -3.34 1.05
C SER A 39 3.63 -3.65 0.58
N LEU A 40 4.65 -3.33 1.38
CA LEU A 40 6.04 -3.66 1.09
C LEU A 40 6.31 -5.16 1.18
N LEU A 41 5.72 -5.84 2.16
CA LEU A 41 5.82 -7.30 2.28
C LEU A 41 5.27 -8.01 1.06
N ASP A 42 4.12 -7.61 0.53
CA ASP A 42 3.57 -8.25 -0.68
C ASP A 42 4.47 -8.06 -1.93
N ALA A 43 5.02 -6.85 -2.09
CA ALA A 43 5.94 -6.56 -3.19
C ALA A 43 7.21 -7.40 -3.10
N THR A 44 7.79 -7.53 -1.90
CA THR A 44 8.99 -8.35 -1.68
C THR A 44 8.74 -9.85 -1.81
N ILE A 45 7.63 -10.36 -1.29
CA ILE A 45 7.24 -11.78 -1.44
C ILE A 45 7.14 -12.14 -2.92
N THR A 46 6.51 -11.29 -3.73
CA THR A 46 6.36 -11.61 -5.15
C THR A 46 7.66 -11.45 -5.94
N ASN A 47 8.53 -10.51 -5.56
CA ASN A 47 9.89 -10.46 -6.11
C ASN A 47 10.66 -11.75 -5.86
N ILE A 48 10.51 -12.36 -4.68
CA ILE A 48 11.14 -13.65 -4.39
C ILE A 48 10.46 -14.78 -5.18
N ALA A 49 9.12 -14.80 -5.21
CA ALA A 49 8.33 -15.81 -5.93
C ALA A 49 8.55 -15.76 -7.45
N LEU A 50 8.90 -14.61 -8.03
CA LEU A 50 9.21 -14.45 -9.45
C LEU A 50 10.35 -15.38 -9.90
N THR A 51 11.36 -15.58 -9.05
CA THR A 51 12.46 -16.52 -9.32
C THR A 51 11.96 -17.97 -9.40
N THR A 52 11.03 -18.35 -8.52
CA THR A 52 10.39 -19.67 -8.51
C THR A 52 9.45 -19.86 -9.70
N ILE A 53 8.70 -18.81 -10.08
CA ILE A 53 7.82 -18.81 -11.25
C ILE A 53 8.64 -18.90 -12.54
N GLN A 54 9.75 -18.15 -12.65
CA GLN A 54 10.66 -18.21 -13.79
C GLN A 54 11.23 -19.62 -14.00
N THR A 55 11.72 -20.24 -12.94
CA THR A 55 12.30 -21.59 -12.99
C THR A 55 11.25 -22.67 -13.24
N SER A 56 10.04 -22.52 -12.70
CA SER A 56 8.94 -23.48 -12.88
C SER A 56 8.27 -23.37 -14.25
N LEU A 57 8.12 -22.16 -14.82
CA LEU A 57 7.45 -21.94 -16.11
C LEU A 57 8.40 -21.82 -17.31
N LYS A 58 9.73 -21.95 -17.10
CA LYS A 58 10.77 -21.82 -18.17
C LYS A 58 10.54 -20.62 -19.10
N THR A 59 10.10 -19.50 -18.55
CA THR A 59 9.74 -18.29 -19.31
C THR A 59 10.91 -17.31 -19.39
N ASP A 60 10.91 -16.49 -20.44
CA ASP A 60 11.94 -15.51 -20.72
C ASP A 60 12.06 -14.43 -19.63
N LEU A 61 13.29 -14.01 -19.33
CA LEU A 61 13.62 -13.01 -18.30
C LEU A 61 12.91 -11.67 -18.56
N THR A 62 12.67 -11.37 -19.84
CA THR A 62 11.96 -10.18 -20.31
C THR A 62 10.54 -10.14 -19.77
N THR A 63 9.83 -11.26 -19.76
CA THR A 63 8.43 -11.33 -19.31
C THR A 63 8.33 -11.28 -17.77
N VAL A 64 9.29 -11.87 -17.06
CA VAL A 64 9.36 -11.82 -15.59
C VAL A 64 9.56 -10.38 -15.10
N SER A 65 10.39 -9.59 -15.79
CA SER A 65 10.63 -8.18 -15.47
C SER A 65 9.36 -7.31 -15.62
N TRP A 66 8.48 -7.67 -16.55
CA TRP A 66 7.20 -6.99 -16.74
C TRP A 66 6.24 -7.15 -15.56
N VAL A 67 6.36 -8.21 -14.76
CA VAL A 67 5.51 -8.42 -13.57
C VAL A 67 5.71 -7.31 -12.54
N ILE A 68 6.95 -6.89 -12.34
CA ILE A 68 7.31 -5.81 -11.40
C ILE A 68 7.00 -4.45 -12.02
N ASN A 69 7.40 -4.24 -13.28
CA ASN A 69 7.20 -2.95 -13.95
C ASN A 69 5.72 -2.62 -14.15
N ALA A 70 4.87 -3.59 -14.51
CA ALA A 70 3.44 -3.36 -14.69
C ALA A 70 2.76 -2.95 -13.37
N TYR A 71 3.15 -3.56 -12.24
CA TYR A 71 2.70 -3.15 -10.91
C TYR A 71 3.12 -1.70 -10.62
N LEU A 72 4.39 -1.36 -10.84
CA LEU A 72 4.90 -0.02 -10.56
C LEU A 72 4.24 1.05 -11.43
N ILE A 73 4.03 0.78 -12.72
CA ILE A 73 3.37 1.71 -13.66
C ILE A 73 1.92 1.94 -13.21
N ALA A 74 1.19 0.88 -12.89
CA ALA A 74 -0.20 0.98 -12.43
C ALA A 74 -0.29 1.73 -11.09
N PHE A 75 0.55 1.34 -10.12
CA PHE A 75 0.59 1.98 -8.80
C PHE A 75 0.94 3.46 -8.92
N ALA A 76 2.04 3.82 -9.59
CA ALA A 76 2.48 5.21 -9.71
C ALA A 76 1.48 6.08 -10.48
N GLY A 77 0.90 5.56 -11.57
CA GLY A 77 -0.10 6.28 -12.36
C GLY A 77 -1.41 6.50 -11.60
N LEU A 78 -1.81 5.56 -10.76
CA LEU A 78 -3.06 5.64 -10.00
C LEU A 78 -2.91 6.30 -8.64
N LEU A 79 -1.70 6.36 -8.07
CA LEU A 79 -1.46 6.97 -6.75
C LEU A 79 -1.98 8.41 -6.69
N ILE A 80 -1.64 9.23 -7.69
CA ILE A 80 -2.06 10.64 -7.76
C ILE A 80 -3.60 10.74 -7.92
N THR A 81 -4.17 9.85 -8.73
CA THR A 81 -5.62 9.83 -9.00
C THR A 81 -6.41 9.38 -7.78
N MET A 82 -5.94 8.34 -7.10
CA MET A 82 -6.55 7.79 -5.90
C MET A 82 -6.40 8.73 -4.70
N GLY A 83 -5.30 9.47 -4.58
CA GLY A 83 -5.16 10.54 -3.58
C GLY A 83 -6.26 11.60 -3.71
N ARG A 84 -6.54 12.06 -4.94
CA ARG A 84 -7.68 12.98 -5.19
C ARG A 84 -9.03 12.33 -4.93
N PHE A 85 -9.19 11.05 -5.26
CA PHE A 85 -10.42 10.30 -4.98
C PHE A 85 -10.65 10.12 -3.46
N ALA A 86 -9.58 9.91 -2.68
CA ALA A 86 -9.64 9.81 -1.22
C ALA A 86 -10.05 11.12 -0.56
N ASP A 87 -9.56 12.25 -1.08
CA ASP A 87 -9.94 13.59 -0.63
C ASP A 87 -11.41 13.92 -0.95
N GLN A 88 -11.92 13.43 -2.09
CA GLN A 88 -13.28 13.74 -2.54
C GLN A 88 -14.37 12.80 -1.98
N PHE A 89 -14.09 11.50 -1.85
CA PHE A 89 -15.08 10.48 -1.44
C PHE A 89 -14.97 10.05 0.03
N GLY A 90 -13.95 10.54 0.74
CA GLY A 90 -13.69 10.25 2.14
C GLY A 90 -12.70 9.11 2.32
N ARG A 91 -11.62 9.39 3.07
CA ARG A 91 -10.44 8.56 3.28
C ARG A 91 -10.75 7.12 3.73
N LYS A 92 -11.81 6.94 4.54
CA LYS A 92 -12.23 5.62 5.06
C LYS A 92 -12.77 4.68 3.97
N ARG A 93 -13.48 5.20 2.96
CA ARG A 93 -14.05 4.38 1.87
C ARG A 93 -12.97 3.92 0.89
N VAL A 94 -12.06 4.82 0.54
CA VAL A 94 -10.96 4.53 -0.39
C VAL A 94 -10.01 3.50 0.21
N PHE A 95 -9.70 3.61 1.50
CA PHE A 95 -8.95 2.60 2.24
C PHE A 95 -9.62 1.21 2.21
N MET A 96 -10.94 1.14 2.38
CA MET A 96 -11.68 -0.12 2.38
C MET A 96 -11.71 -0.78 0.98
N ILE A 97 -11.89 0.03 -0.07
CA ILE A 97 -11.83 -0.42 -1.47
C ILE A 97 -10.43 -0.94 -1.82
N GLY A 98 -9.38 -0.22 -1.40
CA GLY A 98 -8.00 -0.64 -1.56
C GLY A 98 -7.72 -1.98 -0.88
N MET A 99 -8.18 -2.15 0.35
CA MET A 99 -8.01 -3.38 1.12
C MET A 99 -8.70 -4.58 0.45
N ILE A 100 -9.95 -4.43 0.00
CA ILE A 100 -10.68 -5.50 -0.71
C ILE A 100 -9.98 -5.84 -2.02
N THR A 101 -9.63 -4.83 -2.82
CA THR A 101 -8.96 -5.04 -4.11
C THR A 101 -7.62 -5.74 -3.93
N PHE A 102 -6.85 -5.35 -2.91
CA PHE A 102 -5.57 -5.94 -2.58
C PHE A 102 -5.70 -7.41 -2.15
N SER A 103 -6.63 -7.72 -1.25
CA SER A 103 -6.88 -9.09 -0.80
C SER A 103 -7.35 -10.00 -1.94
N VAL A 104 -8.25 -9.51 -2.79
CA VAL A 104 -8.72 -10.24 -3.97
C VAL A 104 -7.56 -10.49 -4.93
N SER A 105 -6.81 -9.45 -5.30
CA SER A 105 -5.67 -9.62 -6.21
C SER A 105 -4.62 -10.58 -5.68
N SER A 106 -4.31 -10.57 -4.38
CA SER A 106 -3.34 -11.49 -3.78
C SER A 106 -3.79 -12.96 -3.91
N LEU A 107 -5.08 -13.22 -3.71
CA LEU A 107 -5.69 -14.53 -3.96
C LEU A 107 -5.61 -14.95 -5.43
N LEU A 108 -5.89 -14.04 -6.36
CA LEU A 108 -5.78 -14.33 -7.79
C LEU A 108 -4.32 -14.54 -8.24
N CYS A 109 -3.36 -13.84 -7.64
CA CYS A 109 -1.92 -14.07 -7.87
C CYS A 109 -1.49 -15.47 -7.42
N ALA A 110 -2.01 -15.97 -6.29
CA ALA A 110 -1.73 -17.33 -5.82
C ALA A 110 -2.34 -18.42 -6.72
N LEU A 111 -3.47 -18.13 -7.38
CA LEU A 111 -4.16 -19.04 -8.28
C LEU A 111 -3.70 -18.95 -9.74
N ALA A 112 -2.77 -18.04 -10.07
CA ALA A 112 -2.40 -17.75 -11.45
C ALA A 112 -1.63 -18.91 -12.10
N PRO A 113 -2.15 -19.53 -13.18
CA PRO A 113 -1.49 -20.65 -13.84
C PRO A 113 -0.46 -20.22 -14.90
N THR A 114 -0.43 -18.95 -15.29
CA THR A 114 0.48 -18.41 -16.32
C THR A 114 1.02 -17.03 -15.94
N ILE A 115 2.24 -16.71 -16.40
CA ILE A 115 2.89 -15.40 -16.14
C ILE A 115 2.08 -14.22 -16.69
N GLY A 116 1.41 -14.38 -17.85
CA GLY A 116 0.58 -13.30 -18.42
C GLY A 116 -0.59 -12.91 -17.52
N LEU A 117 -1.29 -13.90 -16.95
CA LEU A 117 -2.36 -13.67 -15.96
C LEU A 117 -1.80 -13.05 -14.67
N LEU A 118 -0.62 -13.47 -14.25
CA LEU A 118 0.11 -12.90 -13.11
C LEU A 118 0.39 -11.40 -13.30
N ILE A 119 0.80 -10.97 -14.50
CA ILE A 119 0.99 -9.54 -14.84
C ILE A 119 -0.33 -8.78 -14.74
N VAL A 120 -1.42 -9.32 -15.28
CA VAL A 120 -2.74 -8.68 -15.24
C VAL A 120 -3.25 -8.53 -13.80
N PHE A 121 -3.14 -9.58 -12.99
CA PHE A 121 -3.53 -9.52 -11.58
C PHE A 121 -2.63 -8.59 -10.75
N ARG A 122 -1.36 -8.43 -11.13
CA ARG A 122 -0.43 -7.46 -10.55
C ARG A 122 -0.76 -6.02 -10.88
N VAL A 123 -1.21 -5.74 -12.11
CA VAL A 123 -1.76 -4.43 -12.48
C VAL A 123 -2.99 -4.13 -11.62
N LEU A 124 -3.90 -5.10 -11.48
CA LEU A 124 -5.08 -4.98 -10.63
C LEU A 124 -4.71 -4.77 -9.15
N GLN A 125 -3.64 -5.41 -8.69
CA GLN A 125 -3.12 -5.24 -7.34
C GLN A 125 -2.54 -3.84 -7.11
N GLY A 126 -1.85 -3.28 -8.11
CA GLY A 126 -1.36 -1.90 -8.10
C GLY A 126 -2.48 -0.87 -8.02
N VAL A 127 -3.63 -1.13 -8.65
CA VAL A 127 -4.86 -0.31 -8.52
C VAL A 127 -5.35 -0.32 -7.07
N GLY A 128 -5.39 -1.50 -6.44
CA GLY A 128 -5.78 -1.64 -5.03
C GLY A 128 -4.81 -0.97 -4.06
N ALA A 129 -3.50 -1.10 -4.30
CA ALA A 129 -2.46 -0.49 -3.49
C ALA A 129 -2.46 1.05 -3.56
N ALA A 130 -2.78 1.62 -4.73
CA ALA A 130 -2.94 3.05 -4.91
C ALA A 130 -4.17 3.61 -4.16
N ALA A 131 -5.23 2.81 -3.99
CA ALA A 131 -6.40 3.18 -3.20
C ALA A 131 -6.19 2.99 -1.68
N LEU A 132 -5.23 2.15 -1.28
CA LEU A 132 -4.91 1.92 0.13
C LEU A 132 -3.97 3.00 0.70
N ASN A 133 -3.06 3.54 -0.13
CA ASN A 133 -2.12 4.61 0.21
C ASN A 133 -2.76 6.00 0.07
#